data_AF-A0A2T3K9U7-F1
#
_entry.id   AF-A0A2T3K9U7-F1
#
_cell.length_a   1.000
_cell.length_b   1.000
_cell.length_c   1.000
_cell.angle_alpha   90.00
_cell.angle_beta   90.00
_cell.angle_gamma   90.00
#
_symmetry.space_group_name_H-M   'P 1'
#
loop_
_entity.id
_entity.type
_entity.pdbx_description
1 polymer ?
#
loop_
_entity_poly.entity_id
_entity_poly.type
_entity_poly.pdbx_seq_one_letter_code
_entity_poly.pdbx_strand_id
1 'polypeptide(L)'
;MKKTLLALVTLSSLGIASSVMAAAGDAMPVGTASFQWAGTVPTATNPGAGYFIIQEGDTNFTDGVLTFTNIASGGVKLIGSNEIGFKVVKDKADDGAYKPADDVTPLPYKGTLTSIKVGINGFVSEQVTDGYFNIFADSQKLVVNTADSINKSAANNITRLTVKPKDANANADLNASDAVVVQALIAVNPTDV
;
A
#
# COMPACT_ATOMS: atom_id res chain seq x y z
N MET A 1 -15.45 -34.05 36.21
CA MET A 1 -15.92 -32.67 35.96
C MET A 1 -14.82 -31.97 35.17
N LYS A 2 -15.00 -31.69 33.86
CA LYS A 2 -15.19 -30.34 33.27
C LYS A 2 -14.27 -29.28 33.92
N LYS A 3 -13.42 -28.54 33.20
CA LYS A 3 -13.82 -27.58 32.16
C LYS A 3 -12.66 -27.23 31.21
N THR A 4 -12.97 -27.28 29.92
CA THR A 4 -12.34 -26.62 28.78
C THR A 4 -12.32 -25.10 28.99
N LEU A 5 -11.22 -24.41 28.67
CA LEU A 5 -11.24 -22.98 28.41
C LEU A 5 -10.74 -22.73 26.98
N LEU A 6 -11.69 -22.43 26.11
CA LEU A 6 -11.50 -22.01 24.73
C LEU A 6 -11.16 -20.51 24.79
N ALA A 7 -9.91 -20.15 24.47
CA ALA A 7 -9.52 -18.75 24.38
C ALA A 7 -10.11 -18.16 23.09
N LEU A 8 -11.11 -17.29 23.28
CA LEU A 8 -11.84 -16.58 22.24
C LEU A 8 -10.91 -15.57 21.59
N VAL A 9 -10.50 -15.83 20.34
CA VAL A 9 -9.77 -14.87 19.51
C VAL A 9 -10.76 -13.76 19.10
N THR A 10 -10.77 -12.65 19.81
CA THR A 10 -11.47 -11.44 19.37
C THR A 10 -10.60 -10.70 18.36
N LEU A 11 -10.71 -11.10 17.09
CA LEU A 11 -10.32 -10.26 15.95
C LEU A 11 -11.23 -9.03 15.95
N SER A 12 -10.80 -7.93 16.56
CA SER A 12 -11.43 -6.62 16.38
C SER A 12 -10.92 -6.00 15.08
N SER A 13 -11.36 -6.54 13.95
CA SER A 13 -11.27 -5.84 12.66
C SER A 13 -12.27 -4.69 12.69
N LEU A 14 -11.82 -3.51 13.12
CA LEU A 14 -12.52 -2.25 12.88
C LEU A 14 -12.37 -1.91 11.39
N GLY A 15 -13.15 -2.62 10.57
CA GLY A 15 -13.37 -2.23 9.19
C GLY A 15 -14.11 -0.90 9.19
N ILE A 16 -13.55 0.09 8.50
CA ILE A 16 -14.27 1.31 8.15
C ILE A 16 -15.44 0.87 7.27
N ALA A 17 -16.65 0.87 7.83
CA ALA A 17 -17.86 0.70 7.06
C ALA A 17 -18.08 1.98 6.25
N SER A 18 -17.68 1.99 4.99
CA SER A 18 -18.13 2.99 4.02
C SER A 18 -19.61 2.73 3.73
N SER A 19 -20.50 3.33 4.49
CA SER A 19 -21.93 3.31 4.18
C SER A 19 -22.22 4.26 3.01
N VAL A 20 -22.67 3.71 1.89
CA VAL A 20 -23.18 4.49 0.75
C VAL A 20 -24.67 4.69 0.94
N MET A 21 -25.12 5.93 1.16
CA MET A 21 -26.55 6.28 1.13
C MET A 21 -26.97 6.60 -0.31
N ALA A 22 -27.90 5.83 -0.87
CA ALA A 22 -28.57 6.13 -2.14
C ALA A 22 -29.70 7.17 -1.91
N ALA A 23 -29.78 8.18 -2.77
CA ALA A 23 -30.85 9.18 -2.72
C ALA A 23 -32.20 8.55 -3.12
N ALA A 24 -33.26 8.88 -2.38
CA ALA A 24 -34.61 8.41 -2.64
C ALA A 24 -35.17 9.06 -3.91
N GLY A 25 -35.57 8.28 -4.92
CA GLY A 25 -36.32 8.82 -6.05
C GLY A 25 -36.57 7.88 -7.24
N ASP A 26 -35.57 7.13 -7.69
CA ASP A 26 -35.68 6.22 -8.84
C ASP A 26 -34.94 4.91 -8.51
N ALA A 27 -35.38 3.79 -9.11
CA ALA A 27 -34.93 2.41 -8.84
C ALA A 27 -33.57 2.33 -8.13
N MET A 28 -33.58 1.85 -6.86
CA MET A 28 -32.41 1.90 -5.98
C MET A 28 -31.16 1.41 -6.71
N PRO A 29 -30.14 2.25 -6.92
CA PRO A 29 -28.91 1.81 -7.56
C PRO A 29 -28.28 0.71 -6.72
N VAL A 30 -27.74 -0.32 -7.38
CA VAL A 30 -27.04 -1.42 -6.71
C VAL A 30 -25.85 -0.81 -5.95
N GLY A 31 -25.88 -0.90 -4.62
CA GLY A 31 -24.74 -0.54 -3.78
C GLY A 31 -23.66 -1.61 -3.88
N THR A 32 -22.42 -1.21 -4.17
CA THR A 32 -21.26 -2.11 -4.21
C THR A 32 -20.35 -1.81 -3.02
N ALA A 33 -19.89 -2.86 -2.36
CA ALA A 33 -18.87 -2.79 -1.31
C ALA A 33 -17.75 -3.76 -1.69
N SER A 34 -16.51 -3.28 -1.66
CA SER A 34 -15.33 -4.12 -1.88
C SER A 34 -14.69 -4.43 -0.53
N PHE A 35 -14.31 -5.70 -0.35
CA PHE A 35 -13.57 -6.18 0.80
C PHE A 35 -12.31 -6.84 0.29
N GLN A 36 -11.18 -6.48 0.86
CA GLN A 36 -9.90 -7.03 0.45
C GLN A 36 -9.04 -7.32 1.67
N TRP A 37 -8.34 -8.44 1.64
CA TRP A 37 -7.23 -8.73 2.54
C TRP A 37 -5.94 -8.67 1.72
N ALA A 38 -5.06 -7.75 2.07
CA ALA A 38 -3.71 -7.66 1.52
C ALA A 38 -2.70 -7.98 2.64
N GLY A 39 -1.71 -8.80 2.32
CA GLY A 39 -0.63 -9.11 3.24
C GLY A 39 0.61 -9.48 2.45
N THR A 40 1.78 -9.19 3.02
CA THR A 40 3.05 -9.71 2.53
C THR A 40 3.72 -10.43 3.69
N VAL A 41 4.26 -11.61 3.43
CA VAL A 41 5.15 -12.24 4.39
C VAL A 41 6.50 -11.56 4.21
N PRO A 42 6.99 -10.79 5.19
CA PRO A 42 8.30 -10.17 5.07
C PRO A 42 9.37 -11.26 4.95
N THR A 43 10.48 -10.94 4.32
CA THR A 43 11.67 -11.79 4.41
C THR A 43 12.03 -11.94 5.89
N ALA A 44 12.35 -13.15 6.33
CA ALA A 44 12.83 -13.35 7.69
C ALA A 44 14.12 -12.53 7.87
N THR A 45 14.01 -11.38 8.52
CA THR A 45 15.17 -10.70 9.06
C THR A 45 15.65 -11.58 10.21
N ASN A 46 16.92 -11.96 10.18
CA ASN A 46 17.53 -12.55 11.37
C ASN A 46 17.24 -11.59 12.55
N PRO A 47 16.83 -12.09 13.74
CA PRO A 47 16.75 -11.25 14.93
C PRO A 47 18.03 -10.43 15.06
N GLY A 48 17.93 -9.10 15.10
CA GLY A 48 19.08 -8.19 15.08
C GLY A 48 19.42 -7.54 13.72
N ALA A 49 18.50 -7.48 12.76
CA ALA A 49 18.73 -6.72 11.52
C ALA A 49 18.83 -5.19 11.73
N GLY A 50 18.57 -4.68 12.94
CA GLY A 50 18.99 -3.33 13.36
C GLY A 50 18.12 -2.18 12.85
N TYR A 51 16.99 -2.44 12.18
CA TYR A 51 16.10 -1.38 11.68
C TYR A 51 14.63 -1.76 11.56
N PHE A 52 13.78 -0.74 11.52
CA PHE A 52 12.35 -0.84 11.23
C PHE A 52 11.96 0.06 10.06
N ILE A 53 10.98 -0.38 9.27
CA ILE A 53 10.28 0.45 8.29
C ILE A 53 8.94 0.84 8.91
N ILE A 54 8.73 2.13 9.13
CA ILE A 54 7.57 2.63 9.87
C ILE A 54 6.76 3.59 9.01
N GLN A 55 5.45 3.55 9.21
CA GLN A 55 4.52 4.46 8.55
C GLN A 55 4.85 5.89 8.93
N GLU A 56 4.72 6.79 7.96
CA GLU A 56 4.76 8.23 8.14
C GLU A 56 3.53 8.85 7.48
N GLY A 57 2.82 9.72 8.21
CA GLY A 57 1.56 10.34 7.74
C GLY A 57 0.31 9.50 8.03
N ASP A 58 -0.83 9.96 7.51
CA ASP A 58 -2.16 9.51 7.96
C ASP A 58 -2.67 8.23 7.29
N THR A 59 -2.04 7.80 6.19
CA THR A 59 -2.46 6.60 5.45
C THR A 59 -1.54 5.42 5.79
N ASN A 60 -2.12 4.36 6.33
CA ASN A 60 -1.40 3.13 6.66
C ASN A 60 -0.98 2.36 5.39
N PHE A 61 -0.01 1.46 5.50
CA PHE A 61 0.53 0.67 4.39
C PHE A 61 -0.53 -0.16 3.66
N THR A 62 -1.61 -0.52 4.34
CA THR A 62 -2.72 -1.33 3.81
C THR A 62 -3.98 -0.53 3.48
N ASP A 63 -3.99 0.76 3.81
CA ASP A 63 -5.20 1.58 3.82
C ASP A 63 -5.20 2.62 2.68
N GLY A 64 -4.36 2.39 1.66
CA GLY A 64 -4.30 3.22 0.47
C GLY A 64 -5.60 3.19 -0.32
N VAL A 65 -6.09 4.37 -0.69
CA VAL A 65 -7.31 4.51 -1.49
C VAL A 65 -6.98 5.04 -2.89
N LEU A 66 -7.65 4.48 -3.90
CA LEU A 66 -7.63 4.92 -5.29
C LEU A 66 -8.96 5.62 -5.61
N THR A 67 -8.90 6.78 -6.26
CA THR A 67 -10.08 7.55 -6.65
C THR A 67 -10.23 7.54 -8.17
N PHE A 68 -11.34 6.99 -8.65
CA PHE A 68 -11.68 6.95 -10.06
C PHE A 68 -12.83 7.92 -10.38
N THR A 69 -12.91 8.37 -11.63
CA THR A 69 -14.04 9.10 -12.18
C THR A 69 -14.53 8.47 -13.48
N ASN A 70 -15.79 8.70 -13.84
CA ASN A 70 -16.34 8.26 -15.12
C ASN A 70 -15.86 9.19 -16.25
N ILE A 71 -15.60 8.63 -17.44
CA ILE A 71 -15.28 9.41 -18.64
C ILE A 71 -16.46 9.41 -19.63
N ALA A 72 -16.64 10.52 -20.36
CA ALA A 72 -17.79 10.75 -21.23
C ALA A 72 -17.93 9.74 -22.39
N SER A 73 -16.85 9.06 -22.78
CA SER A 73 -16.83 8.02 -23.82
C SER A 73 -17.32 6.64 -23.34
N GLY A 74 -17.71 6.50 -22.07
CA GLY A 74 -17.81 5.21 -21.40
C GLY A 74 -16.44 4.75 -20.90
N GLY A 75 -16.39 4.29 -19.64
CA GLY A 75 -15.16 3.87 -18.95
C GLY A 75 -14.88 4.69 -17.67
N VAL A 76 -13.83 4.30 -16.95
CA VAL A 76 -13.36 5.00 -15.73
C VAL A 76 -11.89 5.40 -15.84
N LYS A 77 -11.50 6.44 -15.11
CA LYS A 77 -10.13 6.96 -15.08
C LYS A 77 -9.68 7.20 -13.64
N LEU A 78 -8.47 6.76 -13.29
CA LEU A 78 -7.85 7.12 -12.02
C LEU A 78 -7.53 8.63 -12.02
N ILE A 79 -8.10 9.36 -11.06
CA ILE A 79 -7.87 10.80 -10.89
C ILE A 79 -7.01 11.13 -9.68
N GLY A 80 -6.84 10.19 -8.75
CA GLY A 80 -5.99 10.37 -7.59
C GLY A 80 -5.76 9.09 -6.82
N SER A 81 -4.73 9.11 -5.97
CA SER A 81 -4.50 8.13 -4.92
C SER A 81 -4.13 8.87 -3.65
N ASN A 82 -4.38 8.26 -2.50
CA ASN A 82 -3.73 8.68 -1.27
C ASN A 82 -2.21 8.51 -1.40
N GLU A 83 -1.50 9.26 -0.56
CA GLU A 83 -0.06 9.11 -0.39
C GLU A 83 0.20 8.19 0.80
N ILE A 84 1.04 7.18 0.59
CA ILE A 84 1.54 6.32 1.66
C ILE A 84 2.98 6.73 1.95
N GLY A 85 3.21 7.27 3.16
CA GLY A 85 4.54 7.65 3.60
C GLY A 85 5.19 6.55 4.44
N PHE A 86 6.50 6.38 4.28
CA PHE A 86 7.30 5.56 5.20
C PHE A 86 8.66 6.19 5.46
N LYS A 87 9.26 5.79 6.58
CA LYS A 87 10.65 6.08 6.89
C LYS A 87 11.34 4.87 7.52
N VAL A 88 12.66 4.89 7.52
CA VAL A 88 13.49 3.82 8.09
C VAL A 88 14.18 4.34 9.34
N VAL A 89 14.06 3.59 10.43
CA VAL A 89 14.64 3.93 11.72
C VAL A 89 15.48 2.79 12.26
N LYS A 90 16.49 3.12 13.06
CA LYS A 90 17.32 2.13 13.74
C LYS A 90 16.54 1.45 14.85
N ASP A 91 16.72 0.14 15.00
CA ASP A 91 16.41 -0.58 16.23
C ASP A 91 17.47 -0.21 17.26
N LYS A 92 17.11 0.63 18.22
CA LYS A 92 18.07 1.17 19.19
C LYS A 92 18.50 0.11 20.21
N ALA A 93 17.63 -0.86 20.50
CA ALA A 93 17.87 -1.88 21.51
C ALA A 93 18.48 -3.16 20.93
N ASP A 94 18.50 -3.29 19.59
CA ASP A 94 18.91 -4.50 18.85
C ASP A 94 18.16 -5.75 19.31
N ASP A 95 16.92 -5.58 19.78
CA ASP A 95 16.09 -6.64 20.34
C ASP A 95 14.96 -7.10 19.40
N GLY A 96 14.82 -6.45 18.24
CA GLY A 96 13.83 -6.74 17.22
C GLY A 96 12.40 -6.31 17.60
N ALA A 97 12.21 -5.59 18.70
CA ALA A 97 10.91 -5.12 19.14
C ALA A 97 10.78 -3.60 18.94
N TYR A 98 9.93 -3.19 18.00
CA TYR A 98 9.72 -1.76 17.73
C TYR A 98 9.13 -1.03 18.95
N LYS A 99 9.87 -0.04 19.44
CA LYS A 99 9.53 0.85 20.55
C LYS A 99 9.47 2.29 20.00
N PRO A 100 8.27 2.82 19.71
CA PRO A 100 8.11 4.14 19.08
C PRO A 100 8.79 5.31 19.82
N ALA A 101 8.98 5.20 21.13
CA ALA A 101 9.62 6.22 21.94
C ALA A 101 11.17 6.20 21.84
N ASP A 102 11.76 5.05 21.50
CA ASP A 102 13.19 4.82 21.48
C ASP A 102 13.76 4.73 20.05
N ASP A 103 13.02 4.10 19.14
CA ASP A 103 13.42 3.82 17.75
C ASP A 103 13.07 4.99 16.83
N VAL A 104 13.64 6.15 17.14
CA VAL A 104 13.37 7.41 16.43
C VAL A 104 14.52 7.85 15.52
N THR A 105 15.68 7.20 15.64
CA THR A 105 16.88 7.58 14.89
C THR A 105 16.74 7.19 13.41
N PRO A 106 16.69 8.15 12.48
CA PRO A 106 16.53 7.85 11.07
C PRO A 106 17.79 7.21 10.48
N LEU A 107 17.63 6.18 9.65
CA LEU A 107 18.72 5.58 8.88
C LEU A 107 18.68 6.04 7.42
N PRO A 108 19.83 6.31 6.78
CA PRO A 108 19.88 6.45 5.33
C PRO A 108 19.63 5.09 4.68
N TYR A 109 18.92 5.07 3.56
CA TYR A 109 18.59 3.82 2.87
C TYR A 109 18.45 4.01 1.37
N LYS A 110 18.50 2.88 0.70
CA LYS A 110 18.14 2.74 -0.71
C LYS A 110 16.94 1.82 -0.86
N GLY A 111 16.10 2.13 -1.83
CA GLY A 111 14.88 1.39 -2.11
C GLY A 111 14.78 0.98 -3.57
N THR A 112 14.26 -0.22 -3.80
CA THR A 112 14.00 -0.77 -5.13
C THR A 112 12.56 -1.24 -5.21
N LEU A 113 11.80 -0.75 -6.17
CA LEU A 113 10.50 -1.34 -6.51
C LEU A 113 10.74 -2.70 -7.16
N THR A 114 10.29 -3.77 -6.52
CA THR A 114 10.53 -5.16 -6.97
C THR A 114 9.34 -5.76 -7.69
N SER A 115 8.13 -5.28 -7.41
CA SER A 115 6.90 -5.84 -7.96
C SER A 115 5.77 -4.82 -7.92
N ILE A 116 4.92 -4.86 -8.93
CA ILE A 116 3.61 -4.22 -8.94
C ILE A 116 2.61 -5.31 -9.27
N LYS A 117 1.63 -5.53 -8.40
CA LYS A 117 0.52 -6.45 -8.64
C LYS A 117 -0.78 -5.69 -8.70
N VAL A 118 -1.61 -6.06 -9.65
CA VAL A 118 -2.92 -5.45 -9.85
C VAL A 118 -3.98 -6.54 -9.74
N GLY A 119 -4.96 -6.30 -8.89
CA GLY A 119 -6.17 -7.11 -8.78
C GLY A 119 -7.34 -6.38 -9.41
N ILE A 120 -8.02 -7.00 -10.36
CA ILE A 120 -9.32 -6.53 -10.87
C ILE A 120 -10.33 -7.63 -10.60
N ASN A 121 -11.39 -7.33 -9.84
CA ASN A 121 -12.44 -8.27 -9.45
C ASN A 121 -11.90 -9.54 -8.74
N GLY A 122 -10.85 -9.37 -7.92
CA GLY A 122 -10.29 -10.41 -7.05
C GLY A 122 -9.13 -11.21 -7.62
N PHE A 123 -8.82 -11.12 -8.91
CA PHE A 123 -7.65 -11.81 -9.50
C PHE A 123 -6.42 -10.91 -9.46
N VAL A 124 -5.54 -11.13 -8.49
CA VAL A 124 -4.25 -10.43 -8.39
C VAL A 124 -3.24 -11.07 -9.34
N SER A 125 -2.71 -10.30 -10.28
CA SER A 125 -1.64 -10.72 -11.18
C SER A 125 -0.49 -9.73 -11.16
N GLU A 126 0.73 -10.21 -11.41
CA GLU A 126 1.88 -9.33 -11.64
C GLU A 126 1.58 -8.45 -12.85
N GLN A 127 1.77 -7.14 -12.70
CA GLN A 127 1.57 -6.23 -13.79
C GLN A 127 2.68 -6.43 -14.82
N VAL A 128 2.31 -6.80 -16.04
CA VAL A 128 3.25 -6.80 -17.18
C VAL A 128 3.68 -5.38 -17.53
N THR A 129 4.74 -5.24 -18.33
CA THR A 129 5.29 -3.94 -18.75
C THR A 129 4.22 -3.00 -19.35
N ASP A 130 3.14 -3.56 -19.93
CA ASP A 130 1.97 -2.85 -20.48
C ASP A 130 0.72 -2.74 -19.59
N GLY A 131 0.85 -2.91 -18.27
CA GLY A 131 -0.32 -2.84 -17.39
C GLY A 131 -0.78 -1.43 -16.99
N TYR A 132 -1.65 -1.38 -15.98
CA TYR A 132 -2.56 -0.27 -15.70
C TYR A 132 -1.93 0.93 -14.96
N PHE A 133 -0.94 0.70 -14.08
CA PHE A 133 -0.51 1.70 -13.10
C PHE A 133 1.02 1.85 -13.02
N ASN A 134 1.45 3.05 -12.66
CA ASN A 134 2.82 3.39 -12.30
C ASN A 134 2.87 3.72 -10.80
N ILE A 135 3.95 3.33 -10.13
CA ILE A 135 4.26 3.73 -8.76
C ILE A 135 5.26 4.88 -8.79
N PHE A 136 5.02 5.88 -7.95
CA PHE A 136 5.90 7.03 -7.80
C PHE A 136 6.40 7.11 -6.35
N ALA A 137 7.67 7.45 -6.17
CA ALA A 137 8.25 7.85 -4.89
C ALA A 137 8.66 9.32 -4.98
N ASP A 138 8.16 10.17 -4.09
CA ASP A 138 8.46 11.61 -4.05
C ASP A 138 8.29 12.30 -5.41
N SER A 139 7.21 11.95 -6.10
CA SER A 139 6.90 12.40 -7.47
C SER A 139 7.83 11.90 -8.59
N GLN A 140 8.81 11.05 -8.30
CA GLN A 140 9.63 10.34 -9.28
C GLN A 140 9.02 8.99 -9.63
N LYS A 141 8.88 8.69 -10.93
CA LYS A 141 8.38 7.39 -11.38
C LYS A 141 9.41 6.30 -11.06
N LEU A 142 8.97 5.25 -10.38
CA LEU A 142 9.78 4.07 -10.15
C LEU A 142 9.68 3.10 -11.34
N VAL A 143 10.79 2.43 -11.62
CA VAL A 143 10.87 1.35 -12.60
C VAL A 143 11.16 0.06 -11.84
N VAL A 144 10.36 -0.97 -12.11
CA VAL A 144 10.49 -2.28 -11.44
C VAL A 144 11.89 -2.84 -11.68
N ASN A 145 12.52 -3.36 -10.63
CA ASN A 145 13.86 -3.93 -10.58
C ASN A 145 15.01 -2.98 -11.00
N THR A 146 14.76 -1.67 -11.03
CA THR A 146 15.85 -0.69 -11.11
C THR A 146 16.42 -0.46 -9.72
N ALA A 147 17.62 -1.00 -9.50
CA ALA A 147 18.32 -0.89 -8.22
C ALA A 147 18.43 0.56 -7.75
N ASP A 148 18.23 0.77 -6.45
CA ASP A 148 18.49 2.04 -5.77
C ASP A 148 17.72 3.25 -6.34
N SER A 149 16.59 3.00 -7.00
CA SER A 149 15.69 4.03 -7.57
C SER A 149 15.17 5.02 -6.52
N ILE A 150 15.14 4.62 -5.25
CA ILE A 150 14.93 5.49 -4.09
C ILE A 150 16.26 5.60 -3.36
N ASN A 151 16.68 6.83 -3.05
CA ASN A 151 17.90 7.09 -2.28
C ASN A 151 17.62 8.19 -1.26
N LYS A 152 17.69 7.85 0.02
CA LYS A 152 17.37 8.74 1.13
C LYS A 152 18.55 8.88 2.08
N SER A 153 18.84 10.12 2.45
CA SER A 153 19.74 10.42 3.57
C SER A 153 18.99 10.34 4.90
N ALA A 154 19.72 10.24 6.01
CA ALA A 154 19.11 10.30 7.34
C ALA A 154 18.33 11.62 7.59
N ALA A 155 18.79 12.74 7.01
CA ALA A 155 18.15 14.05 7.14
C ALA A 155 16.86 14.21 6.30
N ASN A 156 16.67 13.35 5.30
CA ASN A 156 15.47 13.31 4.45
C ASN A 156 15.05 11.86 4.24
N ASN A 157 14.67 11.18 5.32
CA ASN A 157 14.45 9.72 5.30
C ASN A 157 12.99 9.30 5.01
N ILE A 158 12.10 10.26 4.74
CA ILE A 158 10.70 9.96 4.44
C ILE A 158 10.54 9.77 2.93
N THR A 159 10.02 8.63 2.50
CA THR A 159 9.56 8.39 1.13
C THR A 159 8.05 8.47 1.07
N ARG A 160 7.54 9.18 0.07
CA ARG A 160 6.10 9.35 -0.19
C ARG A 160 5.69 8.60 -1.45
N LEU A 161 4.89 7.53 -1.31
CA LEU A 161 4.45 6.69 -2.41
C LEU A 161 3.08 7.11 -2.93
N THR A 162 2.93 7.19 -4.25
CA THR A 162 1.63 7.43 -4.92
C THR A 162 1.45 6.52 -6.12
N VAL A 163 0.19 6.29 -6.50
CA VAL A 163 -0.20 5.53 -7.70
C VAL A 163 -0.71 6.51 -8.75
N LYS A 164 -0.25 6.34 -9.99
CA LYS A 164 -0.75 7.09 -11.13
C LYS A 164 -1.09 6.13 -12.28
N PRO A 165 -2.02 6.51 -13.17
CA PRO A 165 -2.28 5.70 -14.36
C PRO A 165 -0.98 5.55 -15.18
N LYS A 166 -0.82 4.42 -15.87
CA LYS A 166 0.39 4.18 -16.67
C LYS A 166 0.57 5.27 -17.73
N ASP A 167 -0.52 5.58 -18.42
CA ASP A 167 -0.68 6.62 -19.43
C ASP A 167 -2.15 7.11 -19.44
N ALA A 168 -2.52 7.96 -20.41
CA ALA A 168 -3.87 8.52 -20.49
C ALA A 168 -4.98 7.48 -20.72
N ASN A 169 -4.64 6.32 -21.31
CA ASN A 169 -5.57 5.27 -21.72
C ASN A 169 -5.45 4.01 -20.86
N ALA A 170 -4.48 3.94 -19.96
CA ALA A 170 -4.15 2.74 -19.18
C ALA A 170 -5.30 2.15 -18.35
N ASN A 171 -6.36 2.93 -18.10
CA ASN A 171 -7.55 2.47 -17.37
C ASN A 171 -8.81 2.40 -18.24
N ALA A 172 -8.70 2.57 -19.56
CA ALA A 172 -9.84 2.60 -20.47
C ALA A 172 -10.66 1.29 -20.46
N ASP A 173 -9.99 0.16 -20.18
CA ASP A 173 -10.63 -1.16 -20.14
C ASP A 173 -11.24 -1.50 -18.76
N LEU A 174 -11.11 -0.61 -17.77
CA LEU A 174 -11.80 -0.76 -16.48
C LEU A 174 -13.27 -0.35 -16.63
N ASN A 175 -14.14 -1.15 -16.05
CA ASN A 175 -15.57 -0.94 -16.05
C ASN A 175 -16.05 -0.31 -14.74
N ALA A 176 -17.20 0.35 -14.80
CA ALA A 176 -17.88 0.78 -13.58
C ALA A 176 -18.14 -0.43 -12.67
N SER A 177 -17.94 -0.26 -11.37
CA SER A 177 -18.04 -1.28 -10.32
C SER A 177 -16.91 -2.32 -10.27
N ASP A 178 -15.88 -2.22 -11.12
CA ASP A 178 -14.69 -3.07 -10.96
C ASP A 178 -14.02 -2.81 -9.60
N ALA A 179 -13.74 -3.88 -8.87
CA ALA A 179 -12.96 -3.81 -7.64
C ALA A 179 -11.47 -3.83 -7.99
N VAL A 180 -10.80 -2.69 -7.87
CA VAL A 180 -9.39 -2.52 -8.25
C VAL A 180 -8.49 -2.44 -7.03
N VAL A 181 -7.41 -3.22 -7.08
CA VAL A 181 -6.39 -3.33 -6.05
C VAL A 181 -5.04 -3.10 -6.68
N VAL A 182 -4.19 -2.29 -6.06
CA VAL A 182 -2.79 -2.14 -6.47
C VAL A 182 -1.90 -2.43 -5.27
N GLN A 183 -0.99 -3.39 -5.42
CA GLN A 183 0.04 -3.71 -4.43
C GLN A 183 1.42 -3.41 -5.04
N ALA A 184 2.18 -2.55 -4.37
CA ALA A 184 3.57 -2.28 -4.72
C ALA A 184 4.49 -2.91 -3.67
N LEU A 185 5.57 -3.54 -4.11
CA LEU A 185 6.54 -4.17 -3.22
C LEU A 185 7.89 -3.46 -3.31
N ILE A 186 8.29 -2.77 -2.25
CA ILE A 186 9.58 -2.05 -2.17
C ILE A 186 10.54 -2.86 -1.30
N ALA A 187 11.68 -3.25 -1.85
CA ALA A 187 12.82 -3.73 -1.07
C ALA A 187 13.59 -2.52 -0.55
N VAL A 188 13.85 -2.49 0.76
CA VAL A 188 14.54 -1.39 1.44
C VAL A 188 15.84 -1.92 2.05
N ASN A 189 16.95 -1.24 1.77
CA ASN A 189 18.28 -1.58 2.26
C ASN A 189 18.91 -0.35 2.94
N PRO A 190 19.03 -0.32 4.28
CA PRO A 190 19.79 0.71 4.98
C PRO A 190 21.27 0.74 4.54
N THR A 191 21.89 1.90 4.60
CA THR A 191 23.26 2.11 4.04
C THR A 191 24.32 2.49 5.06
N ASP A 192 23.95 2.63 6.33
CA ASP A 192 24.85 3.03 7.42
C ASP A 192 24.57 2.17 8.66
N VAL A 193 24.67 0.85 8.49
CA VAL A 193 24.55 -0.16 9.55
C VAL A 193 25.92 -0.57 10.06
#